data_AF-A0AAN8QGP0-F1
#
_entry.id   AF-A0AAN8QGP0-F1
#
_cell.length_a   1.000
_cell.length_b   1.000
_cell.length_c   1.000
_cell.angle_alpha   90.00
_cell.angle_beta   90.00
_cell.angle_gamma   90.00
#
_symmetry.space_group_name_H-M   'P 1'
#
loop_
_entity.id
_entity.type
_entity.pdbx_description
1 polymer ?
#
loop_
_entity_poly.entity_id
_entity_poly.type
_entity_poly.pdbx_seq_one_letter_code
_entity_poly.pdbx_strand_id
1 'polypeptide(L)'
;MTVLLLLLLLLNVTSIAPASLHGDEEEQDIIMEIDISMSLSLSQCDNIECQHGGTCLQGSCLCPANTTGKYCEVSPCDGVTCNNGGECVGDGICECVPGFSGPTCNMRVCKETECIESGGYCALIRCVTLVCGDCAAGEVCLDDECVNRSEYNMLPVC
;
A
#
# COMPACT_ATOMS: atom_id res chain seq x y z
N MET A 1 -50.03 12.26 -51.46
CA MET A 1 -48.55 12.30 -51.54
C MET A 1 -47.97 13.66 -51.15
N THR A 2 -48.51 14.78 -51.62
CA THR A 2 -47.96 16.13 -51.32
C THR A 2 -48.14 16.56 -49.86
N VAL A 3 -49.25 16.22 -49.20
CA VAL A 3 -49.50 16.55 -47.78
C VAL A 3 -48.61 15.75 -46.82
N LEU A 4 -48.34 14.48 -47.14
CA LEU A 4 -47.48 13.59 -46.35
C LEU A 4 -46.00 14.01 -46.43
N LEU A 5 -45.55 14.48 -47.59
CA LEU A 5 -44.18 14.99 -47.79
C LEU A 5 -43.93 16.30 -47.01
N LEU A 6 -44.94 17.17 -46.89
CA LEU A 6 -44.85 18.40 -46.09
C LEU A 6 -44.80 18.15 -44.58
N LEU A 7 -45.52 17.13 -44.08
CA LEU A 7 -45.51 16.73 -42.66
C LEU A 7 -44.16 16.12 -42.25
N LEU A 8 -43.52 15.35 -43.14
CA LEU A 8 -42.20 14.76 -42.90
C LEU A 8 -41.07 15.81 -42.85
N LEU A 9 -41.19 16.90 -43.61
CA LEU A 9 -40.26 18.03 -43.59
C LEU A 9 -40.39 18.92 -42.34
N LEU A 10 -41.56 18.97 -41.69
CA LEU A 10 -41.79 19.73 -40.46
C LEU A 10 -41.30 19.01 -39.18
N LEU A 11 -41.07 17.69 -39.26
CA LEU A 11 -40.70 16.84 -38.13
C LEU A 11 -39.23 16.34 -38.19
N ASN A 12 -38.42 16.81 -39.15
CA ASN A 12 -37.01 16.41 -39.35
C ASN A 12 -36.76 14.89 -39.43
N VAL A 13 -37.74 14.12 -39.90
CA VAL A 13 -37.61 12.66 -40.02
C VAL A 13 -36.88 12.33 -41.32
N THR A 14 -35.58 12.01 -41.23
CA THR A 14 -34.72 11.73 -42.40
C THR A 14 -34.48 10.24 -42.67
N SER A 15 -35.02 9.34 -41.85
CA SER A 15 -34.88 7.90 -42.07
C SER A 15 -36.14 7.15 -41.67
N ILE A 16 -36.71 6.41 -42.62
CA ILE A 16 -37.76 5.42 -42.41
C ILE A 16 -37.15 4.10 -42.89
N ALA A 17 -36.84 3.19 -41.98
CA ALA A 17 -36.46 1.83 -42.34
C ALA A 17 -37.73 0.97 -42.43
N PRO A 18 -37.94 0.16 -43.48
CA PRO A 18 -39.10 -0.72 -43.54
C PRO A 18 -38.85 -1.97 -42.68
N ALA A 19 -39.85 -2.38 -41.90
CA ALA A 19 -39.88 -3.71 -41.30
C ALA A 19 -40.44 -4.73 -42.33
N SER A 20 -39.83 -5.91 -42.39
CA SER A 20 -40.24 -7.03 -43.26
C SER A 20 -41.51 -7.69 -42.73
N LEU A 21 -42.50 -7.93 -43.60
CA LEU A 21 -43.81 -8.54 -43.26
C LEU A 21 -43.80 -10.08 -43.33
N HIS A 22 -44.35 -10.69 -42.28
CA HIS A 22 -45.14 -11.94 -42.28
C HIS A 22 -46.03 -11.81 -41.02
N GLY A 23 -47.35 -11.61 -41.06
CA GLY A 23 -48.38 -12.31 -41.82
C GLY A 23 -49.11 -13.23 -40.84
N ASP A 24 -50.14 -12.70 -40.14
CA ASP A 24 -51.43 -13.34 -39.78
C ASP A 24 -52.10 -12.62 -38.59
N GLU A 25 -53.43 -12.53 -38.66
CA GLU A 25 -54.33 -11.66 -37.89
C GLU A 25 -54.51 -12.08 -36.42
N GLU A 26 -54.04 -11.25 -35.50
CA GLU A 26 -54.63 -11.09 -34.17
C GLU A 26 -54.39 -9.64 -33.76
N GLU A 27 -55.34 -9.05 -33.01
CA GLU A 27 -55.28 -7.69 -32.47
C GLU A 27 -54.01 -7.52 -31.62
N GLN A 28 -52.89 -7.23 -32.28
CA GLN A 28 -51.66 -6.88 -31.60
C GLN A 28 -51.72 -5.38 -31.43
N ASP A 29 -52.26 -4.98 -30.28
CA ASP A 29 -51.87 -3.73 -29.65
C ASP A 29 -50.38 -3.53 -29.93
N ILE A 30 -50.05 -2.56 -30.80
CA ILE A 30 -48.68 -2.10 -30.95
C ILE A 30 -48.39 -1.33 -29.68
N ILE A 31 -48.11 -2.08 -28.62
CA ILE A 31 -47.40 -1.54 -27.48
C ILE A 31 -46.01 -1.29 -28.06
N MET A 32 -45.78 -0.06 -28.48
CA MET A 32 -44.42 0.46 -28.44
C MET A 32 -44.03 0.31 -26.98
N GLU A 33 -43.26 -0.74 -26.68
CA GLU A 33 -42.43 -0.70 -25.50
C GLU A 33 -41.50 0.49 -25.74
N ILE A 34 -41.95 1.64 -25.25
CA ILE A 34 -41.04 2.72 -24.93
C ILE A 34 -40.20 2.10 -23.84
N ASP A 35 -39.04 1.61 -24.24
CA ASP A 35 -37.99 1.26 -23.31
C ASP A 35 -37.59 2.60 -22.69
N ILE A 36 -38.32 3.01 -21.64
CA ILE A 36 -37.86 4.03 -20.72
C ILE A 36 -36.78 3.33 -19.88
N SER A 37 -35.71 2.90 -20.54
CA SER A 37 -34.44 2.68 -19.90
C SER A 37 -33.89 4.07 -19.56
N MET A 38 -34.57 4.75 -18.63
CA MET A 38 -33.84 5.50 -17.64
C MET A 38 -33.05 4.42 -16.92
N SER A 39 -31.85 4.14 -17.42
CA SER A 39 -30.84 3.40 -16.71
C SER A 39 -30.53 4.24 -15.48
N LEU A 40 -31.43 4.20 -14.51
CA LEU A 40 -31.15 4.53 -13.14
C LEU A 40 -30.32 3.35 -12.64
N SER A 41 -29.12 3.20 -13.19
CA SER A 41 -28.02 2.77 -12.38
C SER A 41 -27.86 3.89 -11.35
N LEU A 42 -28.70 3.89 -10.31
CA LEU A 42 -28.40 4.57 -9.06
C LEU A 42 -27.30 3.77 -8.37
N SER A 43 -26.25 3.47 -9.11
CA SER A 43 -24.94 3.25 -8.56
C SER A 43 -24.65 4.58 -7.89
N GLN A 44 -24.97 4.64 -6.60
CA GLN A 44 -24.69 5.80 -5.77
C GLN A 44 -23.18 6.08 -5.69
N CYS A 45 -22.37 5.26 -6.39
CA CYS A 45 -20.94 5.29 -6.53
C CYS A 45 -20.44 5.92 -7.84
N ASP A 46 -21.32 6.33 -8.76
CA ASP A 46 -20.93 6.86 -10.08
C ASP A 46 -20.04 8.12 -10.01
N ASN A 47 -20.10 8.87 -8.91
CA ASN A 47 -19.25 10.04 -8.66
C ASN A 47 -18.52 9.96 -7.30
N ILE A 48 -18.30 8.75 -6.78
CA ILE A 48 -17.62 8.54 -5.50
C ILE A 48 -16.34 7.74 -5.76
N GLU A 49 -15.22 8.43 -5.65
CA GLU A 49 -13.89 7.83 -5.69
C GLU A 49 -13.41 7.55 -4.27
N CYS A 50 -13.44 6.28 -3.86
CA CYS A 50 -12.85 5.85 -2.60
C CYS A 50 -11.33 5.66 -2.77
N GLN A 51 -10.54 6.32 -1.94
CA GLN A 51 -9.08 6.27 -1.96
C GLN A 51 -8.56 5.05 -1.17
N HIS A 52 -7.24 4.81 -1.28
CA HIS A 52 -6.52 3.78 -0.51
C HIS A 52 -7.14 2.37 -0.56
N GLY A 53 -7.81 2.00 -1.66
CA GLY A 53 -8.45 0.69 -1.82
C GLY A 53 -9.85 0.59 -1.20
N GLY A 54 -10.47 1.71 -0.83
CA GLY A 54 -11.85 1.75 -0.36
C GLY A 54 -12.85 1.21 -1.39
N THR A 55 -13.93 0.59 -0.90
CA THR A 55 -15.01 0.06 -1.75
C THR A 55 -16.26 0.90 -1.55
N CYS A 56 -16.85 1.41 -2.63
CA CYS A 56 -18.10 2.15 -2.53
C CYS A 56 -19.29 1.18 -2.39
N LEU A 57 -20.11 1.41 -1.36
CA LEU A 57 -21.34 0.68 -1.08
C LEU A 57 -22.46 1.68 -0.78
N GLN A 58 -23.51 1.67 -1.60
CA GLN A 58 -24.71 2.52 -1.41
C GLN A 58 -24.36 4.00 -1.16
N GLY A 59 -23.43 4.55 -1.94
CA GLY A 59 -23.11 5.98 -1.87
C GLY A 59 -22.19 6.37 -0.71
N SER A 60 -21.61 5.39 -0.01
CA SER A 60 -20.63 5.60 1.05
C SER A 60 -19.41 4.71 0.82
N CYS A 61 -18.22 5.24 1.12
CA CYS A 61 -17.00 4.46 1.06
C CYS A 61 -16.85 3.58 2.31
N LEU A 62 -16.69 2.29 2.09
CA LEU A 62 -16.22 1.36 3.10
C LEU A 62 -14.69 1.38 3.09
N CYS A 63 -14.11 1.92 4.17
CA CYS A 63 -12.66 2.10 4.26
C CYS A 63 -11.97 0.82 4.76
N PRO A 64 -10.85 0.41 4.12
CA PRO A 64 -10.02 -0.65 4.63
C PRO A 64 -9.41 -0.26 5.98
N ALA A 65 -8.93 -1.27 6.71
CA ALA A 65 -8.37 -1.09 8.04
C ALA A 65 -7.38 0.08 8.10
N ASN A 66 -7.55 0.90 9.13
CA ASN A 66 -6.71 2.05 9.46
C ASN A 66 -6.86 3.28 8.56
N THR A 67 -7.64 3.25 7.47
CA THR A 67 -7.98 4.45 6.69
C THR A 67 -9.31 5.06 7.13
N THR A 68 -9.44 6.38 7.04
CA THR A 68 -10.63 7.13 7.50
C THR A 68 -10.97 8.28 6.56
N GLY A 69 -12.09 8.97 6.81
CA GLY A 69 -12.61 10.04 5.96
C GLY A 69 -13.83 9.62 5.14
N LYS A 70 -14.46 10.59 4.49
CA LYS A 70 -15.69 10.32 3.71
C LYS A 70 -15.41 9.46 2.48
N TYR A 71 -14.22 9.63 1.93
CA TYR A 71 -13.73 8.97 0.73
C TYR A 71 -12.48 8.12 1.03
N CYS A 72 -12.25 7.77 2.30
CA CYS A 72 -11.05 7.06 2.76
C CYS A 72 -9.74 7.80 2.42
N GLU A 73 -9.82 9.13 2.37
CA GLU A 73 -8.73 10.03 1.99
C GLU A 73 -7.66 10.20 3.07
N VAL A 74 -7.99 9.87 4.32
CA VAL A 74 -7.07 9.98 5.46
C VAL A 74 -6.40 8.64 5.71
N SER A 75 -5.10 8.58 5.50
CA SER A 75 -4.25 7.43 5.76
C SER A 75 -3.45 7.62 7.05
N PRO A 76 -3.13 6.55 7.80
CA PRO A 76 -2.19 6.59 8.92
C PRO A 76 -0.79 7.05 8.50
N CYS A 77 -0.47 6.88 7.21
CA CYS A 77 0.81 7.28 6.64
C CYS A 77 0.85 8.75 6.24
N ASP A 78 -0.24 9.50 6.37
CA ASP A 78 -0.26 10.92 6.06
C ASP A 78 0.67 11.68 7.00
N GLY A 79 1.71 12.30 6.43
CA GLY A 79 2.74 13.00 7.19
C GLY A 79 3.80 12.09 7.84
N VAL A 80 3.71 10.77 7.66
CA VAL A 80 4.76 9.83 8.10
C VAL A 80 5.89 9.83 7.07
N THR A 81 7.12 10.02 7.54
CA THR A 81 8.31 9.99 6.69
C THR A 81 9.21 8.82 7.10
N CYS A 82 9.31 7.83 6.21
CA CYS A 82 10.24 6.71 6.34
C CYS A 82 11.52 7.01 5.54
N ASN A 83 12.68 6.99 6.23
CA ASN A 83 13.97 7.32 5.63
C ASN A 83 14.63 6.09 5.00
N ASN A 84 15.71 6.33 4.25
CA ASN A 84 16.59 5.27 3.71
C ASN A 84 15.86 4.20 2.87
N GLY A 85 14.76 4.59 2.21
CA GLY A 85 13.98 3.69 1.35
C GLY A 85 12.98 2.82 2.10
N GLY A 86 12.72 3.09 3.39
CA GLY A 86 11.62 2.44 4.11
C GLY A 86 10.26 2.83 3.55
N GLU A 87 9.27 1.93 3.68
CA GLU A 87 7.90 2.13 3.23
C GLU A 87 6.98 2.32 4.43
N CYS A 88 6.05 3.27 4.36
CA CYS A 88 5.02 3.39 5.39
C CYS A 88 3.92 2.37 5.11
N VAL A 89 3.67 1.50 6.08
CA VAL A 89 2.60 0.51 6.02
C VAL A 89 1.48 0.88 6.99
N GLY A 90 0.38 0.12 6.95
CA GLY A 90 -0.79 0.34 7.82
C GLY A 90 -0.42 0.65 9.27
N ASP A 91 -1.24 1.48 9.92
CA ASP A 91 -0.99 2.06 11.26
C ASP A 91 0.12 3.11 11.35
N GLY A 92 0.70 3.54 10.23
CA GLY A 92 1.69 4.63 10.21
C GLY A 92 3.07 4.16 10.66
N ILE A 93 3.34 2.86 10.53
CA ILE A 93 4.61 2.23 10.92
C ILE A 93 5.50 2.15 9.69
N CYS A 94 6.79 2.48 9.85
CA CYS A 94 7.77 2.31 8.78
C CYS A 94 8.31 0.87 8.74
N GLU A 95 8.11 0.20 7.60
CA GLU A 95 8.81 -1.03 7.25
C GLU A 95 10.18 -0.68 6.65
N CYS A 96 11.25 -1.04 7.36
CA CYS A 96 12.61 -0.68 6.97
C CYS A 96 13.24 -1.72 6.04
N VAL A 97 13.97 -1.24 5.05
CA VAL A 97 14.80 -2.10 4.19
C VAL A 97 15.96 -2.73 5.00
N PRO A 98 16.50 -3.88 4.56
CA PRO A 98 17.61 -4.54 5.26
C PRO A 98 18.80 -3.60 5.52
N GLY A 99 19.32 -3.63 6.75
CA GLY A 99 20.41 -2.76 7.18
C GLY A 99 19.96 -1.43 7.79
N PHE A 100 18.65 -1.16 7.89
CA PHE A 100 18.11 0.00 8.59
C PHE A 100 17.07 -0.40 9.64
N SER A 101 16.92 0.43 10.67
CA SER A 101 16.00 0.23 11.78
C SER A 101 15.54 1.55 12.38
N GLY A 102 14.66 1.46 13.40
CA GLY A 102 14.10 2.60 14.11
C GLY A 102 12.74 3.03 13.57
N PRO A 103 12.03 3.92 14.27
CA PRO A 103 10.63 4.28 13.96
C PRO A 103 10.47 4.95 12.60
N THR A 104 11.53 5.59 12.09
CA THR A 104 11.55 6.25 10.78
C THR A 104 12.66 5.71 9.87
N CYS A 105 13.17 4.50 10.15
CA CYS A 105 14.27 3.86 9.41
C CYS A 105 15.54 4.72 9.29
N ASN A 106 15.78 5.61 10.25
CA ASN A 106 16.90 6.54 10.25
C ASN A 106 18.18 5.94 10.86
N MET A 107 18.09 4.79 11.50
CA MET A 107 19.22 4.13 12.15
C MET A 107 19.81 3.08 11.21
N ARG A 108 21.12 3.12 10.98
CA ARG A 108 21.83 2.04 10.30
C ARG A 108 22.02 0.89 11.28
N VAL A 109 21.61 -0.31 10.90
CA VAL A 109 21.94 -1.54 11.63
C VAL A 109 23.42 -1.79 11.43
N CYS A 110 24.12 -2.12 12.50
CA CYS A 110 25.52 -2.45 12.42
C CYS A 110 25.73 -3.72 11.59
N LYS A 111 26.81 -3.75 10.81
CA LYS A 111 27.19 -4.93 10.05
C LYS A 111 28.32 -5.63 10.80
N GLU A 112 28.08 -6.89 11.17
CA GLU A 112 28.98 -7.68 12.02
C GLU A 112 30.44 -7.61 11.53
N THR A 113 30.66 -7.81 10.23
CA THR A 113 31.98 -7.79 9.60
C THR A 113 32.70 -6.46 9.74
N GLU A 114 32.00 -5.33 9.54
CA GLU A 114 32.59 -3.99 9.67
C GLU A 114 32.93 -3.66 11.15
N CYS A 115 32.12 -4.13 12.10
CA CYS A 115 32.41 -3.95 13.52
C CYS A 115 33.61 -4.79 13.97
N ILE A 116 33.70 -6.05 13.52
CA ILE A 116 34.79 -6.97 13.87
C ILE A 116 36.12 -6.48 13.31
N GLU A 117 36.14 -6.03 12.04
CA GLU A 117 37.34 -5.40 11.45
C GLU A 117 37.82 -4.17 12.24
N SER A 118 36.92 -3.52 12.98
CA SER A 118 37.22 -2.37 13.84
C SER A 118 37.51 -2.74 15.32
N GLY A 119 37.63 -4.02 15.65
CA GLY A 119 37.87 -4.51 17.03
C GLY A 119 36.64 -4.48 17.94
N GLY A 120 35.44 -4.60 17.35
CA GLY A 120 34.17 -4.65 18.07
C GLY A 120 33.25 -5.75 17.58
N TYR A 121 32.01 -5.76 18.07
CA TYR A 121 30.97 -6.70 17.64
C TYR A 121 29.63 -5.97 17.55
N CYS A 122 28.67 -6.58 16.85
CA CYS A 122 27.33 -6.06 16.79
C CYS A 122 26.55 -6.42 18.06
N ALA A 123 26.27 -5.43 18.90
CA ALA A 123 25.33 -5.57 20.00
C ALA A 123 24.03 -4.84 19.64
N LEU A 124 22.96 -5.61 19.43
CA LEU A 124 21.65 -5.14 18.96
C LEU A 124 21.74 -4.48 17.57
N ILE A 125 22.04 -3.18 17.50
CA ILE A 125 22.06 -2.38 16.27
C ILE A 125 23.24 -1.40 16.25
N ARG A 126 24.24 -1.60 17.11
CA ARG A 126 25.41 -0.71 17.24
C ARG A 126 26.69 -1.54 17.34
N CYS A 127 27.78 -1.01 16.77
CA CYS A 127 29.10 -1.55 17.04
C CYS A 127 29.49 -1.21 18.48
N VAL A 128 29.84 -2.23 19.26
CA VAL A 128 30.42 -2.09 20.58
C VAL A 128 31.85 -2.59 20.50
N THR A 129 32.80 -1.77 20.94
CA THR A 129 34.20 -2.18 21.04
C THR A 129 34.35 -3.16 22.20
N LEU A 130 35.00 -4.29 21.95
CA LEU A 130 35.39 -5.20 23.02
C LEU A 130 36.58 -4.58 23.74
N VAL A 131 36.35 -4.10 24.96
CA VAL A 131 37.45 -3.85 25.89
C VAL A 131 37.68 -5.15 26.62
N CYS A 132 38.55 -6.00 26.05
CA CYS A 132 39.08 -7.12 26.79
C CYS A 132 39.87 -6.54 27.98
N GLY A 133 39.56 -6.98 29.21
CA GLY A 133 40.45 -6.71 30.34
C GLY A 133 41.77 -7.47 30.19
N ASP A 134 42.59 -7.35 31.22
CA ASP A 134 43.96 -7.84 31.44
C ASP A 134 44.30 -9.27 31.00
N CYS A 135 43.31 -10.07 30.62
CA CYS A 135 43.45 -11.50 30.43
C CYS A 135 42.70 -12.09 29.23
N ALA A 136 42.18 -11.30 28.29
CA ALA A 136 41.50 -11.86 27.09
C ALA A 136 42.29 -11.54 25.80
N ALA A 137 42.79 -12.60 25.15
CA ALA A 137 43.35 -12.53 23.80
C ALA A 137 42.36 -13.15 22.79
N GLY A 138 42.37 -12.66 21.54
CA GLY A 138 41.49 -13.12 20.44
C GLY A 138 40.54 -12.03 19.91
N GLU A 139 40.01 -12.21 18.69
CA GLU A 139 39.11 -11.23 18.02
C GLU A 139 37.74 -11.07 18.71
N VAL A 140 37.42 -11.89 19.73
CA VAL A 140 36.09 -11.92 20.39
C VAL A 140 36.16 -12.05 21.94
N CYS A 141 37.34 -11.91 22.56
CA CYS A 141 37.55 -12.18 24.00
C CYS A 141 36.98 -13.54 24.51
N LEU A 142 36.98 -14.59 23.68
CA LEU A 142 36.40 -15.92 24.01
C LEU A 142 37.45 -16.96 24.45
N ASP A 143 38.74 -16.61 24.43
CA ASP A 143 39.79 -17.55 24.82
C ASP A 143 40.06 -17.46 26.32
N ASP A 144 39.55 -18.44 27.06
CA ASP A 144 39.75 -18.63 28.50
C ASP A 144 41.18 -19.12 28.87
N GLU A 145 42.17 -19.06 27.97
CA GLU A 145 43.52 -19.59 28.26
C GLU A 145 44.42 -18.58 28.99
N CYS A 146 44.02 -18.26 30.21
CA CYS A 146 44.89 -17.69 31.24
C CYS A 146 45.86 -18.77 31.75
N VAL A 147 47.00 -19.00 31.08
CA VAL A 147 48.06 -19.84 31.67
C VAL A 147 48.93 -18.99 32.60
N ASN A 148 48.62 -19.09 33.88
CA ASN A 148 49.38 -18.51 34.98
C ASN A 148 50.82 -19.07 34.96
N ARG A 149 51.83 -18.22 34.68
CA ARG A 149 53.23 -18.60 34.86
C ARG A 149 53.96 -17.65 35.81
N SER A 150 54.37 -18.24 36.94
CA SER A 150 55.42 -17.85 37.90
C SER A 150 55.15 -16.77 38.97
N GLU A 151 54.65 -17.25 40.12
CA GLU A 151 55.34 -17.31 41.42
C GLU A 151 56.03 -16.10 42.11
N TYR A 152 55.92 -14.85 41.67
CA TYR A 152 56.29 -13.71 42.54
C TYR A 152 55.33 -12.54 42.39
N ASN A 153 54.25 -12.59 43.18
CA ASN A 153 53.59 -11.45 43.80
C ASN A 153 53.51 -10.15 42.96
N MET A 154 52.62 -10.11 41.97
CA MET A 154 52.00 -8.87 41.52
C MET A 154 50.54 -9.18 41.18
N LEU A 155 49.65 -8.25 41.53
CA LEU A 155 48.25 -8.22 41.13
C LEU A 155 48.09 -8.57 39.65
N PRO A 156 46.95 -9.12 39.20
CA PRO A 156 46.71 -9.22 37.77
C PRO A 156 46.78 -7.80 37.22
N VAL A 157 47.80 -7.55 36.39
CA VAL A 157 47.95 -6.33 35.62
C VAL A 157 47.98 -6.77 34.16
N CYS A 158 47.14 -6.11 33.39
CA CYS A 158 47.10 -6.03 31.93
C CYS A 158 48.49 -5.80 31.36
#